data_AF-A0A8S2W2F7-F1
#
_entry.id   AF-A0A8S2W2F7-F1
#
_cell.length_a   1.000
_cell.length_b   1.000
_cell.length_c   1.000
_cell.angle_alpha   90.00
_cell.angle_beta   90.00
_cell.angle_gamma   90.00
#
_symmetry.space_group_name_H-M   'P 1'
#
loop_
_entity.id
_entity.type
_entity.pdbx_description
1 polymer ?
#
loop_
_entity_poly.entity_id
_entity_poly.type
_entity_poly.pdbx_seq_one_letter_code
_entity_poly.pdbx_strand_id
1 'polypeptide(L)'
;SKECVLYRLGAQESINERVLLKPCDKVDVSHLQNAADYASIASNNESLQSIEDTMKTWIKQMEQVLAESEQIRREADNIGPRAELEYWKKRMTKFNFLLDQIKGADVKGVLTILQTAKSKLIQQWKLLDGKITDAANEAKDNVRYLYTLEKFCEPLYNSDPVGMLDSIPGLINAVRMIHSISRYYNTSERMTSLFVKITNQMITTCKNYVTNNYTETIWSQEQSILISKLRDCIKLNDEYQRNFQLTKTKLAQTPNERPFDFSEMYIFGKFDSFQRRCEKIIDMFTTMNMYQHLQDSKIE
;
A
#
# COMPACT_ATOMS: atom_id res chain seq x y z
N SER A 1 -10.46 18.94 -17.35
CA SER A 1 -11.54 18.03 -16.95
C SER A 1 -10.91 16.78 -16.32
N LYS A 2 -11.48 16.24 -15.23
CA LYS A 2 -10.99 15.10 -14.41
C LYS A 2 -9.55 15.19 -13.83
N GLU A 3 -8.51 15.45 -14.61
CA GLU A 3 -7.11 15.58 -14.14
C GLU A 3 -6.90 16.77 -13.19
N CYS A 4 -7.51 17.92 -13.47
CA CYS A 4 -7.41 19.11 -12.61
C CYS A 4 -8.18 18.94 -11.27
N VAL A 5 -9.17 18.03 -11.23
CA VAL A 5 -9.90 17.69 -10.01
C VAL A 5 -9.11 16.68 -9.17
N LEU A 6 -8.46 15.69 -9.81
CA LEU A 6 -7.53 14.77 -9.15
C LEU A 6 -6.31 15.50 -8.57
N TYR A 7 -5.78 16.49 -9.28
CA TYR A 7 -4.66 17.31 -8.79
C TYR A 7 -5.06 18.18 -7.58
N ARG A 8 -6.27 18.76 -7.58
CA ARG A 8 -6.80 19.51 -6.43
C ARG A 8 -7.14 18.59 -5.25
N LEU A 9 -7.67 17.40 -5.48
CA LEU A 9 -7.93 16.41 -4.43
C LEU A 9 -6.63 15.89 -3.82
N GLY A 10 -5.61 15.59 -4.63
CA GLY A 10 -4.27 15.22 -4.14
C GLY A 10 -3.58 16.35 -3.38
N ALA A 11 -3.74 17.60 -3.81
CA ALA A 11 -3.22 18.76 -3.09
C ALA A 11 -3.97 19.04 -1.77
N GLN A 12 -5.29 18.83 -1.72
CA GLN A 12 -6.10 19.02 -0.51
C GLN A 12 -5.90 17.87 0.50
N GLU A 13 -5.73 16.63 0.04
CA GLU A 13 -5.34 15.49 0.88
C GLU A 13 -3.93 15.69 1.46
N SER A 14 -2.99 16.22 0.67
CA SER A 14 -1.65 16.57 1.13
C SER A 14 -1.62 17.64 2.24
N ILE A 15 -2.66 18.47 2.37
CA ILE A 15 -2.78 19.47 3.44
C ILE A 15 -3.31 18.84 4.73
N ASN A 16 -4.26 17.91 4.64
CA ASN A 16 -4.81 17.18 5.80
C ASN A 16 -3.82 16.15 6.39
N GLU A 17 -2.79 15.77 5.63
CA GLU A 17 -1.74 14.84 6.06
C GLU A 17 -0.57 15.51 6.79
N ARG A 18 -0.54 16.86 6.85
CA ARG A 18 0.53 17.61 7.52
C ARG A 18 0.32 17.63 9.02
N VAL A 19 1.12 16.85 9.73
CA VAL A 19 1.22 16.95 11.18
C VAL A 19 2.13 18.13 11.48
N LEU A 20 1.56 19.24 11.96
CA LEU A 20 2.32 20.40 12.41
C LEU A 20 2.62 20.30 13.91
N LEU A 21 3.89 20.37 14.29
CA LEU A 21 4.30 20.58 15.67
C LEU A 21 3.78 21.94 16.12
N LYS A 22 3.20 21.99 17.31
CA LYS A 22 2.65 23.24 17.85
C LYS A 22 3.77 24.30 18.01
N PRO A 23 3.60 25.55 17.56
CA PRO A 23 4.62 26.59 17.77
C PRO A 23 4.90 26.82 19.27
N CYS A 24 6.11 27.28 19.58
CA CYS A 24 6.45 27.70 20.94
C CYS A 24 5.95 29.14 21.16
N ASP A 25 4.67 29.28 21.52
CA ASP A 25 4.00 30.60 21.56
C ASP A 25 4.51 31.55 22.65
N LYS A 26 5.22 31.03 23.66
CA LYS A 26 5.55 31.76 24.90
C LYS A 26 7.02 32.18 25.02
N VAL A 27 7.92 31.55 24.27
CA VAL A 27 9.34 31.87 24.28
C VAL A 27 9.81 31.92 22.84
N ASP A 28 10.19 33.11 22.39
CA ASP A 28 10.69 33.30 21.04
C ASP A 28 12.13 32.78 20.93
N VAL A 29 12.23 31.50 20.59
CA VAL A 29 13.51 30.81 20.36
C VAL A 29 14.20 31.22 19.06
N SER A 30 13.51 31.92 18.17
CA SER A 30 14.04 32.31 16.84
C SER A 30 15.04 33.47 16.91
N HIS A 31 15.00 34.27 17.99
CA HIS A 31 15.89 35.41 18.22
C HIS A 31 17.15 35.11 19.06
N LEU A 32 17.31 33.87 19.54
CA LEU A 32 18.46 33.49 20.37
C LEU A 32 19.69 33.24 19.49
N GLN A 33 20.76 34.01 19.70
CA GLN A 33 21.96 33.94 18.86
C GLN A 33 23.20 33.44 19.61
N ASN A 34 23.20 33.50 20.95
CA ASN A 34 24.40 33.28 21.75
C ASN A 34 24.12 32.37 22.96
N ALA A 35 25.15 31.64 23.41
CA ALA A 35 25.06 30.68 24.52
C ALA A 35 24.54 31.29 25.84
N ALA A 36 24.78 32.59 26.05
CA ALA A 36 24.27 33.33 27.20
C ALA A 36 22.75 33.48 27.19
N ASP A 37 22.13 33.61 26.01
CA ASP A 37 20.67 33.76 25.90
C ASP A 37 19.96 32.44 26.22
N TYR A 38 20.54 31.32 25.76
CA TYR A 38 20.03 29.99 26.10
C TYR A 38 20.17 29.68 27.59
N ALA A 39 21.29 30.09 28.22
CA ALA A 39 21.54 29.88 29.64
C ALA A 39 20.63 30.75 30.55
N SER A 40 20.32 31.98 30.13
CA SER A 40 19.41 32.87 30.87
C SER A 40 17.98 32.33 30.90
N ILE A 41 17.49 31.80 29.77
CA ILE A 41 16.18 31.16 29.69
C ILE A 41 16.16 29.85 30.48
N ALA A 42 17.22 29.03 30.37
CA ALA A 42 17.33 27.78 31.13
C ALA A 42 17.35 27.98 32.65
N SER A 43 17.79 29.15 33.13
CA SER A 43 17.82 29.50 34.55
C SER A 43 16.53 30.14 35.05
N ASN A 44 15.62 30.56 34.16
CA ASN A 44 14.33 31.12 34.51
C ASN A 44 13.26 30.01 34.63
N ASN A 45 12.76 29.77 35.84
CA ASN A 45 11.81 28.70 36.11
C ASN A 45 10.50 28.79 35.29
N GLU A 46 9.96 29.98 35.08
CA GLU A 46 8.70 30.16 34.33
C GLU A 46 8.91 29.89 32.83
N SER A 47 10.01 30.41 32.28
CA SER A 47 10.37 30.19 30.87
C SER A 47 10.72 28.72 30.61
N LEU A 48 11.48 28.10 31.51
CA LEU A 48 11.83 26.68 31.42
C LEU A 48 10.59 25.79 31.51
N GLN A 49 9.66 26.06 32.44
CA GLN A 49 8.40 25.32 32.55
C GLN A 49 7.60 25.40 31.24
N SER A 50 7.53 26.59 30.63
CA SER A 50 6.86 26.76 29.34
C SER A 50 7.52 25.95 28.22
N ILE A 51 8.85 25.94 28.15
CA ILE A 51 9.61 25.14 27.17
C ILE A 51 9.36 23.64 27.38
N GLU A 52 9.35 23.18 28.64
CA GLU A 52 9.04 21.79 28.97
C GLU A 52 7.62 21.38 28.56
N ASP A 53 6.64 22.26 28.71
CA ASP A 53 5.26 22.00 28.32
C ASP A 53 5.08 21.98 26.79
N THR A 54 5.81 22.83 26.06
CA THR A 54 5.93 22.73 24.60
C THR A 54 6.52 21.37 24.20
N MET A 55 7.62 20.96 24.83
CA MET A 55 8.27 19.68 24.55
C MET A 55 7.36 18.48 24.82
N LYS A 56 6.64 18.47 25.95
CA LYS A 56 5.63 17.44 26.25
C LYS A 56 4.53 17.38 25.20
N THR A 57 4.13 18.54 24.67
CA THR A 57 3.12 18.61 23.60
C THR A 57 3.66 17.96 22.32
N TRP A 58 4.88 18.29 21.90
CA TRP A 58 5.49 17.67 20.72
C TRP A 58 5.69 16.17 20.88
N ILE A 59 6.14 15.72 22.05
CA ILE A 59 6.26 14.30 22.40
C ILE A 59 4.91 13.58 22.18
N LYS A 60 3.82 14.13 22.73
CA LYS A 60 2.47 13.56 22.54
C LYS A 60 2.05 13.54 21.06
N GLN A 61 2.36 14.59 20.31
CA GLN A 61 2.07 14.64 18.87
C GLN A 61 2.84 13.55 18.10
N MET A 62 4.14 13.36 18.38
CA MET A 62 4.94 12.32 17.75
C MET A 62 4.45 10.91 18.12
N GLU A 63 4.12 10.68 19.40
CA GLU A 63 3.54 9.42 19.87
C GLU A 63 2.21 9.12 19.18
N GLN A 64 1.33 10.12 19.03
CA GLN A 64 0.07 9.97 18.32
C GLN A 64 0.30 9.60 16.84
N VAL A 65 1.21 10.29 16.16
CA VAL A 65 1.52 9.98 14.76
C VAL A 65 2.04 8.56 14.59
N LEU A 66 2.95 8.11 15.46
CA LEU A 66 3.46 6.75 15.45
C LEU A 66 2.34 5.74 15.70
N ALA A 67 1.51 5.97 16.72
CA ALA A 67 0.41 5.07 17.07
C ALA A 67 -0.62 4.95 15.94
N GLU A 68 -1.05 6.06 15.32
CA GLU A 68 -1.93 6.05 14.14
C GLU A 68 -1.32 5.26 12.98
N SER A 69 0.00 5.32 12.84
CA SER A 69 0.73 4.68 11.76
C SER A 69 0.84 3.16 11.93
N GLU A 70 0.77 2.66 13.17
CA GLU A 70 0.86 1.24 13.51
C GLU A 70 -0.52 0.55 13.56
N GLN A 71 -1.61 1.31 13.42
CA GLN A 71 -2.97 0.75 13.42
C GLN A 71 -3.20 -0.22 12.26
N ILE A 72 -3.91 -1.31 12.56
CA ILE A 72 -4.35 -2.28 11.56
C ILE A 72 -5.29 -1.58 10.58
N ARG A 73 -4.92 -1.62 9.30
CA ARG A 73 -5.70 -1.04 8.21
C ARG A 73 -6.98 -1.84 8.00
N ARG A 74 -8.12 -1.15 8.00
CA ARG A 74 -9.39 -1.70 7.47
C ARG A 74 -9.49 -1.33 6.01
N GLU A 75 -9.21 -2.29 5.15
CA GLU A 75 -9.21 -2.13 3.70
C GLU A 75 -10.44 -2.80 3.10
N ALA A 76 -10.99 -2.21 2.03
CA ALA A 76 -12.07 -2.85 1.30
C ALA A 76 -11.55 -4.13 0.60
N ASP A 77 -12.44 -5.11 0.47
CA ASP A 77 -12.10 -6.45 0.02
C ASP A 77 -11.57 -6.55 -1.42
N ASN A 78 -11.75 -5.51 -2.23
CA ASN A 78 -11.43 -5.42 -3.65
C ASN A 78 -10.30 -4.42 -3.96
N ILE A 79 -9.57 -3.96 -2.94
CA ILE A 79 -8.47 -3.01 -3.14
C ILE A 79 -7.36 -3.65 -3.99
N GLY A 80 -6.86 -2.89 -4.97
CA GLY A 80 -5.78 -3.27 -5.88
C GLY A 80 -4.40 -2.72 -5.48
N PRO A 81 -3.32 -3.12 -6.17
CA PRO A 81 -1.94 -2.82 -5.80
C PRO A 81 -1.58 -1.32 -5.82
N ARG A 82 -2.24 -0.51 -6.65
CA ARG A 82 -2.03 0.96 -6.66
C ARG A 82 -2.33 1.61 -5.31
N ALA A 83 -3.31 1.11 -4.58
CA ALA A 83 -3.66 1.67 -3.26
C ALA A 83 -2.54 1.45 -2.23
N GLU A 84 -1.78 0.35 -2.35
CA GLU A 84 -0.64 0.09 -1.48
C GLU A 84 0.48 1.12 -1.73
N LEU A 85 0.77 1.45 -2.99
CA LEU A 85 1.73 2.49 -3.33
C LEU A 85 1.30 3.86 -2.80
N GLU A 86 0.03 4.23 -3.01
CA GLU A 86 -0.50 5.51 -2.52
C GLU A 86 -0.46 5.59 -0.99
N TYR A 87 -0.78 4.50 -0.28
CA TYR A 87 -0.62 4.43 1.18
C TYR A 87 0.82 4.76 1.61
N TRP A 88 1.82 4.13 0.99
CA TRP A 88 3.22 4.35 1.34
C TRP A 88 3.71 5.76 0.96
N LYS A 89 3.21 6.34 -0.15
CA LYS A 89 3.50 7.74 -0.52
C LYS A 89 2.95 8.74 0.50
N LYS A 90 1.71 8.54 0.96
CA LYS A 90 1.08 9.36 2.01
C LYS A 90 1.86 9.27 3.32
N ARG A 91 2.20 8.04 3.73
CA ARG A 91 3.04 7.79 4.92
C ARG A 91 4.41 8.45 4.82
N MET A 92 5.09 8.33 3.66
CA MET A 92 6.38 8.97 3.40
C MET A 92 6.28 10.49 3.52
N THR A 93 5.24 11.09 2.93
CA THR A 93 5.00 12.55 3.01
C THR A 93 4.78 12.99 4.46
N LYS A 94 3.92 12.30 5.22
CA LYS A 94 3.64 12.59 6.64
C LYS A 94 4.91 12.59 7.49
N PHE A 95 5.74 11.55 7.38
CA PHE A 95 6.97 11.44 8.18
C PHE A 95 8.08 12.38 7.72
N ASN A 96 8.24 12.62 6.42
CA ASN A 96 9.21 13.61 5.93
C ASN A 96 8.88 15.01 6.45
N PHE A 97 7.61 15.40 6.42
CA PHE A 97 7.17 16.68 6.95
C PHE A 97 7.45 16.83 8.45
N LEU A 98 7.28 15.75 9.22
CA LEU A 98 7.62 15.73 10.64
C LEU A 98 9.14 15.80 10.86
N LEU A 99 9.94 15.09 10.06
CA LEU A 99 11.40 15.16 10.12
C LEU A 99 11.94 16.55 9.81
N ASP A 100 11.36 17.24 8.83
CA ASP A 100 11.77 18.61 8.47
C ASP A 100 11.52 19.58 9.64
N GLN A 101 10.39 19.43 10.34
CA GLN A 101 10.09 20.22 11.53
C GLN A 101 11.02 19.91 12.70
N ILE A 102 11.33 18.63 12.96
CA ILE A 102 12.27 18.23 14.01
C ILE A 102 13.66 18.84 13.78
N LYS A 103 14.06 19.01 12.51
CA LYS A 103 15.33 19.65 12.11
C LYS A 103 15.27 21.18 12.09
N GLY A 104 14.10 21.77 12.30
CA GLY A 104 13.85 23.21 12.30
C GLY A 104 14.64 23.94 13.40
N ALA A 105 14.88 25.23 13.18
CA ALA A 105 15.64 26.06 14.11
C ALA A 105 14.98 26.16 15.50
N ASP A 106 13.66 26.31 15.55
CA ASP A 106 12.90 26.44 16.79
C ASP A 106 13.03 25.19 17.68
N VAL A 107 12.89 24.00 17.09
CA VAL A 107 13.05 22.72 17.80
C VAL A 107 14.49 22.58 18.31
N LYS A 108 15.49 22.94 17.51
CA LYS A 108 16.90 22.95 17.95
C LYS A 108 17.15 23.91 19.11
N GLY A 109 16.54 25.09 19.09
CA GLY A 109 16.60 26.06 20.19
C GLY A 109 16.03 25.47 21.49
N VAL A 110 14.81 24.93 21.43
CA VAL A 110 14.18 24.24 22.57
C VAL A 110 15.03 23.10 23.11
N LEU A 111 15.60 22.26 22.22
CA LEU A 111 16.50 21.17 22.62
C LEU A 111 17.75 21.68 23.33
N THR A 112 18.33 22.78 22.87
CA THR A 112 19.55 23.37 23.46
C THR A 112 19.27 23.92 24.87
N ILE A 113 18.13 24.60 25.06
CA ILE A 113 17.69 25.10 26.38
C ILE A 113 17.51 23.92 27.34
N LEU A 114 16.75 22.90 26.93
CA LEU A 114 16.46 21.73 27.76
C LEU A 114 17.70 20.89 28.08
N GLN A 115 18.68 20.82 27.17
CA GLN A 115 19.97 20.18 27.43
C GLN A 115 20.78 20.96 28.46
N THR A 116 20.79 22.29 28.37
CA THR A 116 21.46 23.18 29.33
C THR A 116 20.85 23.03 30.72
N ALA A 117 19.51 22.96 30.79
CA ALA A 117 18.76 22.70 32.02
C ALA A 117 18.81 21.24 32.50
N LYS A 118 19.48 20.33 31.78
CA LYS A 118 19.56 18.88 32.08
C LYS A 118 18.19 18.22 32.25
N SER A 119 17.19 18.64 31.46
CA SER A 119 15.83 18.10 31.54
C SER A 119 15.78 16.63 31.11
N LYS A 120 14.99 15.83 31.84
CA LYS A 120 14.80 14.40 31.56
C LYS A 120 14.07 14.15 30.22
N LEU A 121 13.33 15.14 29.72
CA LEU A 121 12.56 15.04 28.47
C LEU A 121 13.44 14.82 27.23
N ILE A 122 14.72 15.19 27.29
CA ILE A 122 15.66 15.00 26.18
C ILE A 122 15.83 13.51 25.82
N GLN A 123 15.83 12.61 26.81
CA GLN A 123 15.96 11.18 26.54
C GLN A 123 14.74 10.63 25.80
N GLN A 124 13.54 11.00 26.23
CA GLN A 124 12.29 10.60 25.58
C GLN A 124 12.21 11.16 24.15
N TRP A 125 12.59 12.43 23.96
CA TRP A 125 12.65 13.05 22.64
C TRP A 125 13.57 12.29 21.68
N LYS A 126 14.81 12.00 22.10
CA LYS A 126 15.79 11.29 21.26
C LYS A 126 15.29 9.91 20.83
N LEU A 127 14.58 9.20 21.71
CA LEU A 127 13.97 7.91 21.37
C LEU A 127 12.88 8.06 20.31
N LEU A 128 12.01 9.06 20.45
CA LEU A 128 10.93 9.31 19.49
C LEU A 128 11.48 9.82 18.14
N ASP A 129 12.48 10.70 18.14
CA ASP A 129 13.16 11.17 16.93
C ASP A 129 13.77 10.00 16.13
N GLY A 130 14.42 9.07 16.83
CA GLY A 130 14.89 7.81 16.23
C GLY A 130 13.76 7.00 15.58
N LYS A 131 12.65 6.78 16.28
CA LYS A 131 11.49 6.06 15.74
C LYS A 131 10.87 6.75 14.51
N ILE A 132 10.76 8.08 14.54
CA ILE A 132 10.27 8.86 13.40
C ILE A 132 11.21 8.73 12.20
N THR A 133 12.52 8.80 12.44
CA THR A 133 13.54 8.62 11.41
C THR A 133 13.48 7.22 10.78
N ASP A 134 13.32 6.18 11.60
CA ASP A 134 13.18 4.81 11.12
C ASP A 134 11.90 4.63 10.29
N ALA A 135 10.77 5.16 10.75
CA ALA A 135 9.49 5.11 10.03
C ALA A 135 9.54 5.86 8.69
N ALA A 136 10.26 7.00 8.62
CA ALA A 136 10.48 7.73 7.38
C ALA A 136 11.35 6.94 6.38
N ASN A 137 12.43 6.32 6.87
CA ASN A 137 13.31 5.49 6.06
C ASN A 137 12.58 4.25 5.52
N GLU A 138 11.78 3.59 6.35
CA GLU A 138 10.90 2.50 5.95
C GLU A 138 9.95 2.94 4.83
N ALA A 139 9.23 4.05 5.03
CA ALA A 139 8.26 4.52 4.06
C ALA A 139 8.93 4.86 2.72
N LYS A 140 10.09 5.50 2.75
CA LYS A 140 10.88 5.82 1.56
C LYS A 140 11.35 4.59 0.81
N ASP A 141 11.87 3.58 1.51
CA ASP A 141 12.31 2.31 0.89
C ASP A 141 11.13 1.59 0.25
N ASN A 142 10.01 1.49 0.96
CA ASN A 142 8.80 0.83 0.47
C ASN A 142 8.22 1.53 -0.77
N VAL A 143 8.16 2.87 -0.78
CA VAL A 143 7.74 3.64 -1.96
C VAL A 143 8.64 3.31 -3.16
N ARG A 144 9.96 3.26 -2.98
CA ARG A 144 10.90 2.97 -4.08
C ARG A 144 10.62 1.61 -4.74
N TYR A 145 10.41 0.56 -3.94
CA TYR A 145 10.12 -0.78 -4.45
C TYR A 145 8.73 -0.87 -5.10
N LEU A 146 7.70 -0.33 -4.44
CA LEU A 146 6.34 -0.35 -4.96
C LEU A 146 6.18 0.50 -6.23
N TYR A 147 6.91 1.60 -6.34
CA TYR A 147 6.95 2.40 -7.56
C TYR A 147 7.56 1.62 -8.73
N THR A 148 8.59 0.82 -8.47
CA THR A 148 9.16 -0.07 -9.49
C THR A 148 8.16 -1.16 -9.91
N LEU A 149 7.36 -1.66 -8.98
CA LEU A 149 6.31 -2.64 -9.24
C LEU A 149 5.15 -2.07 -10.07
N GLU A 150 4.86 -0.77 -9.93
CA GLU A 150 3.72 -0.11 -10.60
C GLU A 150 3.69 -0.39 -12.11
N LYS A 151 4.86 -0.36 -12.77
CA LYS A 151 4.99 -0.69 -14.19
C LYS A 151 4.54 -2.11 -14.54
N PHE A 152 4.81 -3.07 -13.67
CA PHE A 152 4.37 -4.47 -13.85
C PHE A 152 2.89 -4.66 -13.50
N CYS A 153 2.33 -3.77 -12.69
CA CYS A 153 0.90 -3.74 -12.37
C CYS A 153 0.07 -3.01 -13.44
N GLU A 154 0.67 -2.24 -14.35
CA GLU A 154 -0.05 -1.47 -15.36
C GLU A 154 -0.98 -2.31 -16.27
N PRO A 155 -0.55 -3.48 -16.79
CA PRO A 155 -1.42 -4.35 -17.60
C PRO A 155 -2.67 -4.82 -16.87
N LEU A 156 -2.64 -4.87 -15.53
CA LEU A 156 -3.77 -5.31 -14.72
C LEU A 156 -4.93 -4.29 -14.76
N TYR A 157 -4.65 -3.05 -15.14
CA TYR A 157 -5.63 -1.96 -15.23
C TYR A 157 -6.02 -1.62 -16.67
N ASN A 158 -5.10 -1.83 -17.62
CA ASN A 158 -5.22 -1.31 -18.98
C ASN A 158 -5.41 -2.39 -20.05
N SER A 159 -5.25 -3.68 -19.71
CA SER A 159 -5.41 -4.80 -20.62
C SER A 159 -6.59 -5.68 -20.23
N ASP A 160 -7.09 -6.47 -21.18
CA ASP A 160 -8.02 -7.57 -20.91
C ASP A 160 -7.27 -8.80 -20.35
N PRO A 161 -7.99 -9.85 -19.90
CA PRO A 161 -7.35 -11.06 -19.38
C PRO A 161 -6.38 -11.74 -20.36
N VAL A 162 -6.60 -11.64 -21.66
CA VAL A 162 -5.75 -12.26 -22.69
C VAL A 162 -4.44 -11.50 -22.81
N GLY A 163 -4.49 -10.18 -22.95
CA GLY A 163 -3.31 -9.32 -23.01
C GLY A 163 -2.51 -9.26 -21.71
N MET A 164 -3.10 -9.67 -20.58
CA MET A 164 -2.42 -9.74 -19.29
C MET A 164 -1.46 -10.94 -19.18
N LEU A 165 -1.70 -12.02 -19.92
CA LEU A 165 -0.98 -13.29 -19.79
C LEU A 165 0.54 -13.11 -19.92
N ASP A 166 0.99 -12.37 -20.94
CA ASP A 166 2.41 -12.15 -21.22
C ASP A 166 3.13 -11.35 -20.11
N SER A 167 2.36 -10.64 -19.27
CA SER A 167 2.90 -9.80 -18.19
C SER A 167 3.04 -10.54 -16.86
N ILE A 168 2.35 -11.68 -16.69
CA ILE A 168 2.31 -12.46 -15.44
C ILE A 168 3.72 -12.90 -14.98
N PRO A 169 4.58 -13.48 -15.84
CA PRO A 169 5.91 -13.90 -15.40
C PRO A 169 6.77 -12.72 -14.90
N GLY A 170 6.67 -11.58 -15.59
CA GLY A 170 7.35 -10.34 -15.21
C GLY A 170 6.88 -9.81 -13.87
N LEU A 171 5.56 -9.82 -13.63
CA LEU A 171 4.96 -9.40 -12.36
C LEU A 171 5.42 -10.27 -11.19
N ILE A 172 5.33 -11.60 -11.31
CA ILE A 172 5.76 -12.52 -10.23
C ILE A 172 7.25 -12.32 -9.92
N ASN A 173 8.09 -12.18 -10.95
CA ASN A 173 9.51 -11.93 -10.74
C ASN A 173 9.79 -10.55 -10.10
N ALA A 174 9.02 -9.51 -10.43
CA ALA A 174 9.14 -8.21 -9.77
C ALA A 174 8.81 -8.32 -8.28
N VAL A 175 7.74 -9.03 -7.93
CA VAL A 175 7.37 -9.29 -6.52
C VAL A 175 8.45 -10.11 -5.80
N ARG A 176 9.04 -11.12 -6.47
CA ARG A 176 10.19 -11.88 -5.96
C ARG A 176 11.39 -10.99 -5.64
N MET A 177 11.74 -10.08 -6.55
CA MET A 177 12.86 -9.15 -6.35
C MET A 177 12.63 -8.26 -5.12
N ILE A 178 11.40 -7.78 -4.91
CA ILE A 178 11.05 -6.99 -3.71
C ILE A 178 11.22 -7.83 -2.45
N HIS A 179 10.71 -9.07 -2.43
CA HIS A 179 10.87 -9.98 -1.28
C HIS A 179 12.34 -10.26 -0.94
N SER A 180 13.19 -10.38 -1.96
CA SER A 180 14.62 -10.69 -1.78
C SER A 180 15.44 -9.48 -1.30
N ILE A 181 15.18 -8.28 -1.86
CA ILE A 181 16.08 -7.13 -1.72
C ILE A 181 15.55 -6.08 -0.74
N SER A 182 14.22 -5.92 -0.64
CA SER A 182 13.66 -4.89 0.25
C SER A 182 14.07 -5.17 1.68
N ARG A 183 14.44 -4.11 2.41
CA ARG A 183 14.79 -4.23 3.83
C ARG A 183 13.54 -4.30 4.71
N TYR A 184 12.52 -3.51 4.35
CA TYR A 184 11.34 -3.30 5.19
C TYR A 184 10.07 -3.97 4.63
N TYR A 185 9.91 -4.08 3.31
CA TYR A 185 8.69 -4.62 2.70
C TYR A 185 8.65 -6.16 2.62
N ASN A 186 9.79 -6.80 2.87
CA ASN A 186 10.02 -8.23 2.65
C ASN A 186 9.34 -9.19 3.63
N THR A 187 8.37 -8.74 4.44
CA THR A 187 7.71 -9.60 5.43
C THR A 187 6.63 -10.45 4.77
N SER A 188 6.43 -11.68 5.25
CA SER A 188 5.42 -12.59 4.68
C SER A 188 4.01 -11.98 4.67
N GLU A 189 3.67 -11.18 5.68
CA GLU A 189 2.39 -10.47 5.75
C GLU A 189 2.24 -9.43 4.64
N ARG A 190 3.24 -8.56 4.42
CA ARG A 190 3.21 -7.53 3.37
C ARG A 190 3.21 -8.15 1.99
N MET A 191 4.02 -9.18 1.78
CA MET A 191 4.06 -9.93 0.52
C MET A 191 2.71 -10.60 0.22
N THR A 192 2.11 -11.27 1.22
CA THR A 192 0.78 -11.89 1.07
C THR A 192 -0.28 -10.84 0.76
N SER A 193 -0.29 -9.72 1.50
CA SER A 193 -1.23 -8.61 1.28
C SER A 193 -1.12 -8.00 -0.12
N LEU A 194 0.12 -7.85 -0.64
CA LEU A 194 0.37 -7.36 -1.99
C LEU A 194 -0.16 -8.34 -3.05
N PHE A 195 0.11 -9.64 -2.90
CA PHE A 195 -0.43 -10.66 -3.79
C PHE A 195 -1.96 -10.71 -3.78
N VAL A 196 -2.59 -10.60 -2.61
CA VAL A 196 -4.06 -10.50 -2.50
C VAL A 196 -4.60 -9.29 -3.28
N LYS A 197 -3.94 -8.14 -3.20
CA LYS A 197 -4.33 -6.94 -3.97
C LYS A 197 -4.17 -7.13 -5.47
N ILE A 198 -3.09 -7.78 -5.91
CA ILE A 198 -2.88 -8.17 -7.31
C ILE A 198 -4.03 -9.08 -7.78
N THR A 199 -4.35 -10.13 -7.01
CA THR A 199 -5.45 -11.05 -7.30
C THR A 199 -6.79 -10.32 -7.40
N ASN A 200 -7.09 -9.43 -6.45
CA ASN A 200 -8.32 -8.64 -6.46
C ASN A 200 -8.47 -7.80 -7.73
N GLN A 201 -7.37 -7.20 -8.20
CA GLN A 201 -7.35 -6.41 -9.42
C GLN A 201 -7.58 -7.30 -10.65
N MET A 202 -6.93 -8.47 -10.74
CA MET A 202 -7.16 -9.43 -11.82
C MET A 202 -8.61 -9.89 -11.90
N ILE A 203 -9.23 -10.22 -10.75
CA ILE A 203 -10.65 -10.59 -10.68
C ILE A 203 -11.54 -9.43 -11.16
N THR A 204 -11.19 -8.19 -10.81
CA THR A 204 -11.94 -7.00 -11.25
C THR A 204 -11.87 -6.85 -12.76
N THR A 205 -10.70 -7.02 -13.34
CA THR A 205 -10.50 -7.00 -14.80
C THR A 205 -11.27 -8.13 -15.49
N CYS A 206 -11.25 -9.35 -14.92
CA CYS A 206 -12.06 -10.47 -15.43
C CYS A 206 -13.56 -10.16 -15.41
N LYS A 207 -14.07 -9.59 -14.31
CA LYS A 207 -15.49 -9.19 -14.21
C LYS A 207 -15.86 -8.16 -15.26
N ASN A 208 -15.01 -7.14 -15.44
CA ASN A 208 -15.22 -6.11 -16.46
C ASN A 208 -15.24 -6.72 -17.86
N TYR A 209 -14.30 -7.61 -18.18
CA TYR A 209 -14.21 -8.29 -19.47
C TYR A 209 -15.45 -9.15 -19.78
N VAL A 210 -15.89 -9.95 -18.79
CA VAL A 210 -17.06 -10.83 -18.92
C VAL A 210 -18.37 -10.04 -19.05
N THR A 211 -18.45 -8.84 -18.48
CA THR A 211 -19.68 -8.01 -18.46
C THR A 211 -19.65 -6.82 -19.43
N ASN A 212 -18.64 -6.73 -20.30
CA ASN A 212 -18.42 -5.57 -21.18
C ASN A 212 -18.41 -4.24 -20.40
N ASN A 213 -17.64 -4.18 -19.30
CA ASN A 213 -17.62 -3.06 -18.36
C ASN A 213 -18.98 -2.79 -17.71
N TYR A 214 -19.67 -3.85 -17.29
CA TYR A 214 -21.00 -3.80 -16.68
C TYR A 214 -22.12 -3.27 -17.59
N THR A 215 -21.91 -3.17 -18.90
CA THR A 215 -22.97 -2.77 -19.84
C THR A 215 -23.91 -3.91 -20.18
N GLU A 216 -23.45 -5.15 -20.02
CA GLU A 216 -24.22 -6.35 -20.36
C GLU A 216 -24.22 -7.36 -19.23
N THR A 217 -25.31 -8.12 -19.15
CA THR A 217 -25.37 -9.29 -18.27
C THR A 217 -24.70 -10.48 -18.96
N ILE A 218 -24.38 -11.50 -18.19
CA ILE A 218 -23.92 -12.79 -18.75
C ILE A 218 -25.02 -13.52 -19.55
N TRP A 219 -26.27 -13.07 -19.47
CA TRP A 219 -27.41 -13.73 -20.14
C TRP A 219 -27.81 -13.05 -21.45
N SER A 220 -27.38 -11.80 -21.64
CA SER A 220 -27.74 -10.99 -22.81
C SER A 220 -26.73 -11.09 -23.96
N GLN A 221 -25.55 -11.65 -23.69
CA GLN A 221 -24.47 -11.81 -24.67
C GLN A 221 -24.62 -13.12 -25.47
N GLU A 222 -24.02 -13.17 -26.66
CA GLU A 222 -23.90 -14.41 -27.42
C GLU A 222 -23.12 -15.47 -26.63
N GLN A 223 -23.67 -16.67 -26.52
CA GLN A 223 -23.11 -17.75 -25.69
C GLN A 223 -21.68 -18.12 -26.11
N SER A 224 -21.39 -18.17 -27.41
CA SER A 224 -20.07 -18.52 -27.95
C SER A 224 -18.99 -17.55 -27.45
N ILE A 225 -19.28 -16.25 -27.53
CA ILE A 225 -18.41 -15.15 -27.09
C ILE A 225 -18.21 -15.22 -25.58
N LEU A 226 -19.29 -15.39 -24.81
CA LEU A 226 -19.21 -15.44 -23.37
C LEU A 226 -18.42 -16.66 -22.86
N ILE A 227 -18.63 -17.83 -23.44
CA ILE A 227 -17.84 -19.04 -23.10
C ILE A 227 -16.36 -18.79 -23.38
N SER A 228 -16.01 -18.14 -24.50
CA SER A 228 -14.62 -17.76 -24.79
C SER A 228 -14.06 -16.85 -23.69
N LYS A 229 -14.79 -15.78 -23.33
CA LYS A 229 -14.36 -14.84 -22.29
C LYS A 229 -14.15 -15.50 -20.92
N LEU A 230 -15.06 -16.41 -20.55
CA LEU A 230 -14.95 -17.16 -19.30
C LEU A 230 -13.71 -18.07 -19.30
N ARG A 231 -13.43 -18.74 -20.43
CA ARG A 231 -12.21 -19.55 -20.60
C ARG A 231 -10.93 -18.71 -20.52
N ASP A 232 -10.92 -17.51 -21.10
CA ASP A 232 -9.78 -16.59 -20.98
C ASP A 232 -9.50 -16.23 -19.51
N CYS A 233 -10.54 -16.00 -18.71
CA CYS A 233 -10.41 -15.69 -17.30
C CYS A 233 -9.88 -16.87 -16.48
N ILE A 234 -10.32 -18.10 -16.79
CA ILE A 234 -9.80 -19.33 -16.17
C ILE A 234 -8.32 -19.49 -16.50
N LYS A 235 -7.97 -19.34 -17.78
CA LYS A 235 -6.58 -19.42 -18.27
C LYS A 235 -5.67 -18.40 -17.57
N LEU A 236 -6.16 -17.19 -17.31
CA LEU A 236 -5.42 -16.19 -16.55
C LEU A 236 -5.10 -16.66 -15.12
N ASN A 237 -6.08 -17.24 -14.41
CA ASN A 237 -5.85 -17.76 -13.06
C ASN A 237 -4.85 -18.93 -13.06
N ASP A 238 -5.01 -19.87 -14.00
CA ASP A 238 -4.11 -21.01 -14.15
C ASP A 238 -2.67 -20.54 -14.41
N GLU A 239 -2.48 -19.58 -15.31
CA GLU A 239 -1.17 -19.03 -15.65
C GLU A 239 -0.55 -18.27 -14.47
N TYR A 240 -1.36 -17.50 -13.73
CA TYR A 240 -0.94 -16.80 -12.52
C TYR A 240 -0.44 -17.76 -11.45
N GLN A 241 -1.22 -18.80 -11.13
CA GLN A 241 -0.83 -19.83 -10.16
C GLN A 241 0.39 -20.62 -10.62
N ARG A 242 0.44 -21.01 -11.90
CA ARG A 242 1.59 -21.72 -12.48
C ARG A 242 2.88 -20.93 -12.31
N ASN A 243 2.90 -19.65 -12.65
CA ASN A 243 4.10 -18.81 -12.50
C ASN A 243 4.50 -18.61 -11.03
N PHE A 244 3.52 -18.48 -10.13
CA PHE A 244 3.78 -18.44 -8.69
C PHE A 244 4.44 -19.73 -8.20
N GLN A 245 3.88 -20.89 -8.55
CA GLN A 245 4.43 -22.20 -8.16
C GLN A 245 5.83 -22.44 -8.73
N LEU A 246 6.05 -22.12 -10.02
CA LEU A 246 7.37 -22.21 -10.63
C LEU A 246 8.41 -21.37 -9.88
N THR A 247 8.04 -20.15 -9.50
CA THR A 247 8.92 -19.26 -8.73
C THR A 247 9.17 -19.83 -7.33
N LYS A 248 8.13 -20.31 -6.64
CA LYS A 248 8.24 -20.93 -5.32
C LYS A 248 9.17 -22.16 -5.33
N THR A 249 8.99 -23.07 -6.28
CA THR A 249 9.85 -24.26 -6.43
C THR A 249 11.30 -23.87 -6.74
N LYS A 250 11.52 -22.90 -7.64
CA LYS A 250 12.86 -22.41 -7.96
C LYS A 250 13.57 -21.83 -6.74
N LEU A 251 12.86 -21.05 -5.93
CA LEU A 251 13.40 -20.48 -4.69
C LEU A 251 13.73 -21.55 -3.66
N ALA A 252 12.89 -22.57 -3.52
CA ALA A 252 13.15 -23.70 -2.61
C ALA A 252 14.41 -24.49 -2.98
N GLN A 253 14.77 -24.51 -4.27
CA GLN A 253 15.97 -25.18 -4.78
C GLN A 253 17.23 -24.29 -4.80
N THR A 254 17.09 -22.98 -4.59
CA THR A 254 18.20 -22.03 -4.68
C THR A 254 18.75 -21.75 -3.29
N PRO A 255 19.93 -22.28 -2.91
CA PRO A 255 20.54 -21.97 -1.63
C PRO A 255 20.81 -20.46 -1.51
N ASN A 256 20.56 -19.90 -0.34
CA ASN A 256 20.65 -18.46 0.00
C ASN A 256 19.53 -17.54 -0.51
N GLU A 257 18.52 -18.04 -1.23
CA GLU A 257 17.31 -17.25 -1.51
C GLU A 257 16.19 -17.53 -0.49
N ARG A 258 15.37 -16.52 -0.20
CA ARG A 258 14.25 -16.66 0.73
C ARG A 258 13.11 -17.42 0.07
N PRO A 259 12.57 -18.49 0.67
CA PRO A 259 11.47 -19.23 0.09
C PRO A 259 10.19 -18.37 0.06
N PHE A 260 9.33 -18.64 -0.93
CA PHE A 260 7.97 -18.10 -0.96
C PHE A 260 7.08 -18.89 0.00
N ASP A 261 7.19 -18.57 1.28
CA ASP A 261 6.33 -19.12 2.33
C ASP A 261 5.17 -18.16 2.63
N PHE A 262 4.26 -18.06 1.66
CA PHE A 262 3.06 -17.22 1.72
C PHE A 262 1.81 -18.09 1.69
N SER A 263 0.73 -17.62 2.31
CA SER A 263 -0.52 -18.36 2.35
C SER A 263 -1.27 -18.28 1.02
N GLU A 264 -1.13 -19.33 0.23
CA GLU A 264 -1.78 -19.50 -1.06
C GLU A 264 -3.31 -19.41 -0.96
N MET A 265 -3.89 -19.90 0.14
CA MET A 265 -5.33 -19.82 0.38
C MET A 265 -5.84 -18.37 0.40
N TYR A 266 -5.09 -17.46 1.01
CA TYR A 266 -5.46 -16.03 1.00
C TYR A 266 -5.24 -15.41 -0.38
N ILE A 267 -4.14 -15.77 -1.05
CA ILE A 267 -3.76 -15.18 -2.35
C ILE A 267 -4.72 -15.60 -3.46
N PHE A 268 -5.05 -16.89 -3.56
CA PHE A 268 -5.77 -17.46 -4.70
C PHE A 268 -7.23 -17.80 -4.40
N GLY A 269 -7.62 -17.99 -3.13
CA GLY A 269 -8.94 -18.54 -2.79
C GLY A 269 -10.13 -17.74 -3.35
N LYS A 270 -10.01 -16.40 -3.45
CA LYS A 270 -11.02 -15.55 -4.11
C LYS A 270 -11.07 -15.78 -5.62
N PHE A 271 -9.92 -15.98 -6.28
CA PHE A 271 -9.84 -16.24 -7.72
C PHE A 271 -10.31 -17.65 -8.06
N ASP A 272 -9.93 -18.66 -7.26
CA ASP A 272 -10.42 -20.04 -7.42
C ASP A 272 -11.95 -20.13 -7.28
N SER A 273 -12.51 -19.35 -6.36
CA SER A 273 -13.96 -19.25 -6.20
C SER A 273 -14.63 -18.49 -7.35
N PHE A 274 -13.92 -17.60 -8.04
CA PHE A 274 -14.38 -16.99 -9.28
C PHE A 274 -14.30 -17.99 -10.45
N GLN A 275 -13.17 -18.68 -10.63
CA GLN A 275 -12.99 -19.73 -11.65
C GLN A 275 -14.04 -20.83 -11.55
N ARG A 276 -14.31 -21.38 -10.36
CA ARG A 276 -15.36 -22.38 -10.17
C ARG A 276 -16.75 -21.89 -10.57
N ARG A 277 -17.02 -20.58 -10.48
CA ARG A 277 -18.28 -20.01 -10.98
C ARG A 277 -18.28 -19.89 -12.49
N CYS A 278 -17.16 -19.49 -13.10
CA CYS A 278 -16.98 -19.47 -14.55
C CYS A 278 -17.20 -20.87 -15.15
N GLU A 279 -16.59 -21.92 -14.59
CA GLU A 279 -16.74 -23.31 -15.01
C GLU A 279 -18.20 -23.75 -14.99
N LYS A 280 -18.92 -23.52 -13.87
CA LYS A 280 -20.35 -23.83 -13.76
C LYS A 280 -21.22 -23.13 -14.80
N ILE A 281 -20.90 -21.88 -15.12
CA ILE A 281 -21.62 -21.11 -16.14
C ILE A 281 -21.36 -21.71 -17.53
N ILE A 282 -20.11 -22.08 -17.84
CA ILE A 282 -19.75 -22.76 -19.09
C ILE A 282 -20.49 -24.10 -19.21
N ASP A 283 -20.50 -24.92 -18.16
CA ASP A 283 -21.16 -26.23 -18.15
C ASP A 283 -22.67 -26.09 -18.42
N MET A 284 -23.29 -25.10 -17.79
CA MET A 284 -24.71 -24.81 -17.99
C MET A 284 -25.00 -24.36 -19.43
N PHE A 285 -24.22 -23.46 -20.02
CA PHE A 285 -24.42 -23.09 -21.43
C PHE A 285 -24.17 -24.26 -22.39
N THR A 286 -23.18 -25.09 -22.10
CA THR A 286 -22.90 -26.30 -22.90
C THR A 286 -24.10 -27.25 -22.86
N THR A 287 -24.69 -27.42 -21.68
CA THR A 287 -25.90 -28.24 -21.48
C THR A 287 -27.10 -27.64 -22.23
N MET A 288 -27.33 -26.33 -22.15
CA MET A 288 -28.40 -25.65 -22.87
C MET A 288 -28.29 -25.84 -24.38
N ASN A 289 -27.09 -25.66 -24.95
CA ASN A 289 -26.85 -25.83 -26.38
C ASN A 289 -27.07 -27.29 -26.83
N MET A 290 -26.60 -28.27 -26.04
CA MET A 290 -26.83 -29.69 -26.32
C MET A 290 -28.33 -30.02 -26.44
N TYR A 291 -29.16 -29.44 -25.57
CA TYR A 291 -30.62 -29.68 -25.58
C TYR A 291 -31.39 -28.74 -26.50
N GLN A 292 -30.80 -27.67 -27.03
CA GLN A 292 -31.47 -26.76 -27.97
C GLN A 292 -31.91 -27.49 -29.24
N HIS A 293 -31.17 -28.51 -29.67
CA HIS A 293 -31.54 -29.37 -30.80
C HIS A 293 -32.81 -30.19 -30.57
N LEU A 294 -33.24 -30.39 -29.31
CA LEU A 294 -34.54 -31.01 -29.02
C LEU A 294 -35.71 -30.08 -29.31
N GLN A 295 -35.49 -28.77 -29.38
CA GLN A 295 -36.55 -27.81 -29.68
C GLN A 295 -37.06 -27.94 -31.13
N ASP A 296 -36.20 -28.38 -32.04
CA ASP A 296 -36.54 -28.68 -33.44
C ASP A 296 -36.91 -30.16 -33.66
N SER A 297 -36.81 -30.99 -32.61
CA SER A 297 -37.17 -32.40 -32.66
C SER A 297 -38.69 -32.54 -32.66
N LYS A 298 -39.24 -33.29 -33.63
CA LYS A 298 -40.66 -33.70 -33.67
C LYS A 298 -40.93 -35.00 -32.91
N ILE A 299 -39.98 -35.47 -32.11
CA ILE A 299 -40.21 -36.63 -31.25
C ILE A 299 -41.18 -36.20 -30.15
N GLU A 300 -42.28 -36.95 -30.02
CA GLU A 300 -43.45 -36.75 -29.14
C GLU A 300 -43.16 -36.09 -27.78
#